data_AF-A0A947Z852-F1
#
_entry.id   AF-A0A947Z852-F1
#
_cell.length_a   1.000
_cell.length_b   1.000
_cell.length_c   1.000
_cell.angle_alpha   90.00
_cell.angle_beta   90.00
_cell.angle_gamma   90.00
#
_symmetry.space_group_name_H-M   'P 1'
#
loop_
_entity.id
_entity.type
_entity.pdbx_description
1 polymer ?
#
loop_
_entity_poly.entity_id
_entity_poly.type
_entity_poly.pdbx_seq_one_letter_code
_entity_poly.pdbx_strand_id
1 'polypeptide(L)'
;MVSSTCDSKADCHIIKDSLSEKCRSSLKQNYLVRIACFELETFYLGDLAAVEKGMEIKGLSKKQKNAKCRNPDDPANASEEMKRLTEFKYQNISGSRDIGPHMSLSDNRSLRFQALTTGTKKLIEDWE
;
A
#
# COMPACT_ATOMS: atom_id res chain seq x y z
N MET A 1 10.24 -11.90 -22.42
CA MET A 1 9.51 -10.78 -23.07
C MET A 1 9.14 -9.81 -21.96
N VAL A 2 9.87 -8.70 -21.84
CA VAL A 2 9.63 -7.69 -20.79
C VAL A 2 9.07 -6.45 -21.49
N SER A 3 7.81 -6.10 -21.21
CA SER A 3 7.17 -4.91 -21.76
C SER A 3 7.11 -3.83 -20.68
N SER A 4 7.74 -2.70 -20.99
CA SER A 4 7.84 -1.43 -20.26
C SER A 4 6.52 -0.63 -20.33
N THR A 5 6.12 0.18 -19.34
CA THR A 5 6.29 1.66 -19.26
C THR A 5 6.03 2.22 -17.81
N CYS A 6 6.35 3.49 -17.51
CA CYS A 6 7.25 3.99 -16.44
C CYS A 6 7.46 5.51 -16.54
N ASP A 7 6.78 6.34 -15.76
CA ASP A 7 6.95 7.79 -15.83
C ASP A 7 8.07 8.36 -14.94
N SER A 8 8.93 7.50 -14.36
CA SER A 8 10.31 7.83 -13.95
C SER A 8 11.07 6.53 -13.63
N LYS A 9 11.36 5.77 -14.68
CA LYS A 9 11.58 4.33 -14.61
C LYS A 9 13.00 3.91 -14.24
N ALA A 10 13.45 4.22 -13.03
CA ALA A 10 14.43 3.31 -12.43
C ALA A 10 13.69 1.99 -12.17
N ASP A 11 14.15 0.90 -12.78
CA ASP A 11 13.52 -0.40 -12.62
C ASP A 11 13.58 -0.79 -11.13
N CYS A 12 12.40 -0.90 -10.53
CA CYS A 12 12.28 -1.23 -9.11
C CYS A 12 12.94 -2.57 -8.77
N HIS A 13 13.06 -3.48 -9.73
CA HIS A 13 13.80 -4.73 -9.56
C HIS A 13 15.30 -4.44 -9.44
N ILE A 14 15.87 -3.62 -10.32
CA ILE A 14 17.28 -3.22 -10.26
C ILE A 14 17.60 -2.50 -8.95
N ILE A 15 16.75 -1.57 -8.51
CA ILE A 15 16.95 -0.87 -7.23
C ILE A 15 16.87 -1.86 -6.07
N LYS A 16 15.88 -2.75 -6.07
CA LYS A 16 15.69 -3.74 -5.02
C LYS A 16 16.90 -4.67 -4.92
N ASP A 17 17.43 -5.13 -6.05
CA ASP A 17 18.59 -6.01 -6.09
C ASP A 17 19.84 -5.29 -5.58
N SER A 18 20.05 -4.05 -6.00
CA SER A 18 21.16 -3.22 -5.52
C SER A 18 21.11 -2.98 -4.00
N LEU A 19 19.92 -2.67 -3.46
CA LEU A 19 19.73 -2.49 -2.01
C LEU A 19 19.93 -3.80 -1.25
N SER A 20 19.42 -4.91 -1.80
CA SER A 20 19.57 -6.23 -1.20
C SER A 20 21.04 -6.66 -1.14
N GLU A 21 21.82 -6.35 -2.17
CA GLU A 21 23.26 -6.64 -2.21
C GLU A 21 24.03 -5.84 -1.16
N LYS A 22 23.71 -4.56 -0.98
CA LYS A 22 24.31 -3.72 0.07
C LYS A 22 24.00 -4.23 1.48
N CYS A 23 22.80 -4.79 1.67
CA CYS A 23 22.44 -5.42 2.93
C CYS A 23 23.19 -6.74 3.14
N ARG A 24 23.32 -7.59 2.09
CA ARG A 24 24.12 -8.83 2.14
C ARG A 24 25.58 -8.59 2.46
N SER A 25 26.17 -7.54 1.90
CA SER A 25 27.58 -7.20 2.15
C SER A 25 27.80 -6.55 3.53
N SER A 26 26.72 -6.18 4.23
CA SER A 26 26.81 -5.73 5.60
C SER A 26 26.85 -6.93 6.57
N LEU A 27 27.53 -6.79 7.70
CA LEU A 27 27.49 -7.79 8.78
C LEU A 27 26.14 -7.85 9.52
N LYS A 28 25.11 -7.13 9.05
CA LYS A 28 23.78 -7.12 9.65
C LYS A 28 22.96 -8.29 9.13
N GLN A 29 22.47 -9.10 10.06
CA GLN A 29 21.47 -10.11 9.80
C GLN A 29 20.07 -9.50 9.88
N ASN A 30 19.06 -10.22 9.39
CA ASN A 30 17.64 -9.91 9.57
C ASN A 30 17.22 -8.54 9.00
N TYR A 31 17.31 -8.40 7.66
CA TYR A 31 16.84 -7.22 6.95
C TYR A 31 15.75 -7.56 5.93
N LEU A 32 14.86 -6.59 5.67
CA LEU A 32 13.80 -6.69 4.67
C LEU A 32 13.85 -5.48 3.74
N VAL A 33 13.95 -5.71 2.44
CA VAL A 33 13.88 -4.65 1.41
C VAL A 33 12.53 -4.69 0.69
N ARG A 34 11.77 -3.61 0.82
CA ARG A 34 10.51 -3.36 0.09
C ARG A 34 10.55 -1.95 -0.49
N ILE A 35 10.14 -1.81 -1.75
CA ILE A 35 10.04 -0.53 -2.46
C ILE A 35 8.58 -0.33 -2.84
N ALA A 36 8.03 0.84 -2.49
CA ALA A 36 6.71 1.23 -2.95
C ALA A 36 6.82 1.72 -4.41
N CYS A 37 6.40 0.90 -5.37
CA CYS A 37 6.47 1.23 -6.80
C CYS A 37 5.22 1.96 -7.32
N PHE A 38 4.23 2.14 -6.45
CA PHE A 38 2.92 2.68 -6.78
C PHE A 38 2.39 3.50 -5.59
N GLU A 39 1.32 4.25 -5.84
CA GLU A 39 0.63 5.07 -4.83
C GLU A 39 0.20 4.24 -3.62
N LEU A 40 0.49 4.75 -2.42
CA LEU A 40 0.13 4.10 -1.16
C LEU A 40 -1.38 4.12 -0.92
N GLU A 41 -2.11 4.98 -1.62
CA GLU A 41 -3.57 5.03 -1.62
C GLU A 41 -4.23 3.71 -2.04
N THR A 42 -3.51 2.87 -2.78
CA THR A 42 -3.94 1.50 -3.05
C THR A 42 -4.18 0.68 -1.78
N PHE A 43 -3.49 0.99 -0.68
CA PHE A 43 -3.74 0.34 0.61
C PHE A 43 -5.12 0.72 1.14
N TYR A 44 -5.47 2.00 1.09
CA TYR A 44 -6.76 2.52 1.58
C TYR A 44 -7.94 2.04 0.73
N LEU A 45 -7.77 1.96 -0.60
CA LEU A 45 -8.78 1.36 -1.48
C LEU A 45 -9.04 -0.13 -1.15
N GLY A 46 -8.04 -0.80 -0.57
CA GLY A 46 -8.16 -2.17 -0.08
C GLY A 46 -8.99 -2.33 1.19
N ASP A 47 -9.32 -1.25 1.90
CA ASP A 47 -10.11 -1.27 3.14
C ASP A 47 -10.93 0.02 3.32
N LEU A 48 -12.06 0.10 2.62
CA LEU A 48 -12.98 1.24 2.71
C LEU A 48 -13.71 1.32 4.05
N ALA A 49 -13.72 0.25 4.85
CA ALA A 49 -14.26 0.31 6.21
C ALA A 49 -13.34 1.14 7.11
N ALA A 50 -12.02 0.98 6.97
CA ALA A 50 -11.05 1.84 7.63
C ALA A 50 -11.17 3.30 7.18
N VAL A 51 -11.37 3.53 5.87
CA VAL A 51 -11.58 4.90 5.34
C VAL A 51 -12.83 5.55 5.91
N GLU A 52 -13.96 4.83 5.90
CA GLU A 52 -15.22 5.29 6.49
C GLU A 52 -15.07 5.66 7.96
N LYS A 53 -14.35 4.82 8.72
CA LYS A 53 -14.14 5.04 10.15
C LYS A 53 -13.19 6.21 10.43
N GLY A 54 -12.04 6.26 9.76
CA GLY A 54 -11.02 7.28 10.02
C GLY A 54 -11.44 8.68 9.57
N MET A 55 -12.16 8.77 8.45
CA MET A 55 -12.60 10.06 7.91
C MET A 55 -14.02 10.46 8.34
N GLU A 56 -14.69 9.64 9.14
CA GLU A 56 -16.08 9.85 9.58
C GLU A 56 -17.08 10.00 8.40
N ILE A 57 -16.83 9.29 7.29
CA ILE A 57 -17.66 9.32 6.08
C ILE A 57 -18.50 8.06 5.97
N LYS A 58 -19.81 8.19 6.12
CA LYS A 58 -20.75 7.06 6.12
C LYS A 58 -20.90 6.43 4.73
N GLY A 59 -20.95 5.10 4.69
CA GLY A 59 -21.35 4.33 3.51
C GLY A 59 -20.26 4.04 2.48
N LEU A 60 -18.98 4.30 2.78
CA LEU A 60 -17.86 3.91 1.90
C LEU A 60 -17.60 2.40 1.95
N SER A 61 -17.75 1.78 3.12
CA SER A 61 -17.63 0.33 3.31
C SER A 61 -18.50 -0.48 2.34
N LYS A 62 -19.73 0.01 2.07
CA LYS A 62 -20.67 -0.60 1.10
C LYS A 62 -20.13 -0.61 -0.32
N LYS A 63 -19.25 0.33 -0.66
CA LYS A 63 -18.63 0.46 -1.98
C LYS A 63 -17.44 -0.50 -2.19
N GLN A 64 -17.03 -1.27 -1.17
CA GLN A 64 -15.87 -2.18 -1.28
C GLN A 64 -16.03 -3.21 -2.40
N LYS A 65 -17.27 -3.64 -2.69
CA LYS A 65 -17.57 -4.61 -3.75
C LYS A 65 -17.62 -3.99 -5.16
N ASN A 66 -17.56 -2.67 -5.29
CA ASN A 66 -17.59 -2.00 -6.58
C ASN A 66 -16.32 -2.34 -7.38
N ALA A 67 -16.45 -2.37 -8.72
CA ALA A 67 -15.39 -2.81 -9.63
C ALA A 67 -14.02 -2.16 -9.34
N LYS A 68 -14.01 -0.85 -9.05
CA LYS A 68 -12.80 -0.07 -8.77
C LYS A 68 -12.11 -0.37 -7.43
N CYS A 69 -12.86 -0.85 -6.42
CA CYS A 69 -12.34 -1.13 -5.08
C CYS A 69 -12.19 -2.63 -4.81
N ARG A 70 -12.63 -3.47 -5.76
CA ARG A 70 -12.50 -4.93 -5.69
C ARG A 70 -11.07 -5.39 -5.93
N ASN A 71 -10.34 -4.70 -6.80
CA ASN A 71 -8.92 -4.93 -7.08
C ASN A 71 -8.16 -3.61 -6.89
N PRO A 72 -7.74 -3.27 -5.67
CA PRO A 72 -7.17 -1.96 -5.36
C PRO A 72 -5.74 -1.75 -5.90
N ASP A 73 -5.06 -2.83 -6.33
CA ASP A 73 -3.66 -2.77 -6.78
C ASP A 73 -3.48 -2.56 -8.28
N ASP A 74 -4.55 -2.36 -9.04
CA ASP A 74 -4.52 -2.07 -10.48
C ASP A 74 -4.57 -0.54 -10.71
N PRO A 75 -3.42 0.17 -10.87
CA PRO A 75 -3.42 1.60 -10.62
C PRO A 75 -2.91 2.39 -11.82
N ALA A 76 -3.85 3.01 -12.52
CA ALA A 76 -3.71 4.42 -12.81
C ALA A 76 -4.69 5.16 -11.88
N ASN A 77 -4.19 6.14 -11.10
CA ASN A 77 -5.00 7.14 -10.37
C ASN A 77 -5.65 6.70 -9.03
N ALA A 78 -4.94 5.96 -8.17
CA ALA A 78 -5.48 5.58 -6.84
C ALA A 78 -5.71 6.80 -5.94
N SER A 79 -4.82 7.79 -5.97
CA SER A 79 -4.95 9.07 -5.27
C SER A 79 -6.17 9.86 -5.73
N GLU A 80 -6.43 9.88 -7.04
CA GLU A 80 -7.62 10.53 -7.61
C GLU A 80 -8.90 9.80 -7.20
N GLU A 81 -8.92 8.46 -7.23
CA GLU A 81 -10.08 7.69 -6.80
C GLU A 81 -10.35 7.88 -5.30
N MET A 82 -9.32 7.96 -4.46
CA MET A 82 -9.47 8.31 -3.04
C MET A 82 -10.11 9.67 -2.84
N LYS A 83 -9.65 10.70 -3.57
CA LYS A 83 -10.29 12.03 -3.56
C LYS A 83 -11.75 11.94 -3.98
N ARG A 84 -12.04 11.25 -5.08
CA ARG A 84 -13.41 11.11 -5.61
C ARG A 84 -14.34 10.35 -4.66
N LEU A 85 -13.86 9.27 -4.03
CA LEU A 85 -14.65 8.47 -3.09
C LEU A 85 -15.00 9.23 -1.82
N THR A 86 -14.13 10.14 -1.40
CA THR A 86 -14.25 10.91 -0.14
C THR A 86 -14.81 12.31 -0.35
N GLU A 87 -15.43 12.58 -1.52
CA GLU A 87 -15.95 13.91 -1.87
C GLU A 87 -14.90 15.02 -1.72
N PHE A 88 -13.66 14.71 -2.13
CA PHE A 88 -12.48 15.57 -2.08
C PHE A 88 -12.04 15.99 -0.66
N LYS A 89 -12.55 15.32 0.38
CA LYS A 89 -12.11 15.53 1.76
C LYS A 89 -10.75 14.89 2.06
N TYR A 90 -10.37 13.86 1.30
CA TYR A 90 -9.08 13.17 1.50
C TYR A 90 -7.90 14.09 1.17
N GLN A 91 -6.94 14.12 2.09
CA GLN A 91 -5.64 14.77 1.94
C GLN A 91 -4.56 13.75 2.29
N ASN A 92 -3.46 13.71 1.54
CA ASN A 92 -2.49 12.63 1.65
C ASN A 92 -1.95 12.45 3.07
N ILE A 93 -1.62 13.53 3.78
CA ILE A 93 -1.01 13.43 5.11
C ILE A 93 -2.05 13.20 6.20
N SER A 94 -3.04 14.08 6.32
CA SER A 94 -4.06 13.96 7.38
C SER A 94 -4.95 12.74 7.15
N GLY A 95 -5.41 12.49 5.93
CA GLY A 95 -6.17 11.30 5.59
C GLY A 95 -5.42 10.02 5.93
N SER A 96 -4.13 9.91 5.59
CA SER A 96 -3.31 8.75 5.98
C SER A 96 -3.23 8.58 7.51
N ARG A 97 -3.08 9.69 8.24
CA ARG A 97 -3.02 9.68 9.71
C ARG A 97 -4.33 9.22 10.35
N ASP A 98 -5.45 9.65 9.79
CA ASP A 98 -6.78 9.35 10.33
C ASP A 98 -7.23 7.92 9.98
N ILE A 99 -6.87 7.43 8.78
CA ILE A 99 -7.25 6.09 8.30
C ILE A 99 -6.37 4.99 8.91
N GLY A 100 -5.06 5.24 9.02
CA GLY A 100 -4.06 4.24 9.41
C GLY A 100 -4.42 3.39 10.64
N PRO A 101 -4.86 3.98 11.78
CA PRO A 101 -5.24 3.25 12.98
C PRO A 101 -6.42 2.28 12.84
N HIS A 102 -7.18 2.38 11.74
CA HIS A 102 -8.38 1.57 11.50
C HIS A 102 -8.19 0.49 10.43
N MET A 103 -7.02 0.47 9.78
CA MET A 103 -6.70 -0.48 8.73
C MET A 103 -6.65 -1.92 9.26
N SER A 104 -7.42 -2.83 8.65
CA SER A 104 -7.36 -4.25 9.00
C SER A 104 -6.04 -4.87 8.56
N LEU A 105 -5.34 -5.50 9.50
CA LEU A 105 -4.11 -6.26 9.22
C LEU A 105 -4.37 -7.64 8.58
N SER A 106 -5.63 -8.09 8.53
CA SER A 106 -6.04 -9.40 8.01
C SER A 106 -6.92 -9.31 6.77
N ASP A 107 -7.81 -8.32 6.71
CA ASP A 107 -8.92 -8.29 5.73
C ASP A 107 -8.73 -7.27 4.61
N ASN A 108 -7.63 -6.52 4.63
CA ASN A 108 -7.30 -5.57 3.58
C ASN A 108 -7.07 -6.29 2.25
N ARG A 109 -7.70 -5.79 1.19
CA ARG A 109 -7.71 -6.42 -0.14
C ARG A 109 -6.53 -6.06 -1.04
N SER A 110 -5.66 -5.13 -0.62
CA SER A 110 -4.44 -4.79 -1.34
C SER A 110 -3.36 -5.83 -1.04
N LEU A 111 -2.95 -6.55 -2.09
CA LEU A 111 -1.79 -7.44 -2.10
C LEU A 111 -0.51 -6.71 -1.70
N ARG A 112 -0.39 -5.42 -2.04
CA ARG A 112 0.77 -4.61 -1.64
C ARG A 112 0.77 -4.33 -0.14
N PHE A 113 -0.39 -4.02 0.44
CA PHE A 113 -0.52 -3.87 1.89
C PHE A 113 -0.30 -5.20 2.63
N GLN A 114 -0.83 -6.30 2.11
CA GLN A 114 -0.60 -7.65 2.64
C GLN A 114 0.89 -8.02 2.57
N ALA A 115 1.59 -7.69 1.48
CA ALA A 115 3.01 -7.95 1.32
C ALA A 115 3.88 -7.13 2.31
N LEU A 116 3.47 -5.89 2.59
CA LEU A 116 4.09 -5.05 3.63
C LEU A 116 3.88 -5.68 5.01
N THR A 117 2.64 -5.90 5.42
CA THR A 117 2.30 -6.41 6.76
C THR A 117 2.86 -7.80 7.01
N THR A 118 2.80 -8.71 6.04
CA THR A 118 3.41 -10.05 6.14
C THR A 118 4.93 -9.96 6.27
N GLY A 119 5.57 -9.09 5.48
CA GLY A 119 7.01 -8.89 5.56
C GLY A 119 7.43 -8.35 6.94
N THR A 120 6.74 -7.33 7.43
CA THR A 120 7.03 -6.73 8.74
C THR A 120 6.80 -7.72 9.88
N LYS A 121 5.73 -8.52 9.85
CA LYS A 121 5.48 -9.56 10.85
C LYS A 121 6.62 -10.57 10.92
N LYS A 122 7.04 -11.12 9.75
CA LYS A 122 8.18 -12.03 9.68
C LYS A 122 9.47 -11.40 10.20
N LEU A 123 9.73 -10.15 9.84
CA LEU A 123 10.91 -9.44 10.32
C LEU A 123 10.92 -9.32 11.85
N ILE A 124 9.77 -9.09 12.47
CA ILE A 124 9.64 -9.04 13.94
C ILE A 124 9.83 -10.43 14.54
N GLU A 125 9.22 -11.47 13.98
CA GLU A 125 9.37 -12.86 14.43
C GLU A 125 10.83 -13.36 14.33
N ASP A 126 11.54 -12.98 13.27
CA ASP A 126 12.95 -13.34 13.07
C ASP A 126 13.92 -12.55 13.97
N TRP A 127 13.43 -11.50 14.66
CA TRP A 127 14.21 -10.70 15.60
C TRP A 127 14.12 -11.21 17.05
N GLU A 128 13.15 -12.08 17.34
CA GLU A 128 12.95 -12.72 18.65
C GLU A 128 13.71 -14.06 18.75
#